data_AF-A0A4Q3J0D0-F1
#
_entry.id   AF-A0A4Q3J0D0-F1
#
_cell.length_a   1.000
_cell.length_b   1.000
_cell.length_c   1.000
_cell.angle_alpha   90.00
_cell.angle_beta   90.00
_cell.angle_gamma   90.00
#
_symmetry.space_group_name_H-M   'P 1'
#
loop_
_entity.id
_entity.type
_entity.pdbx_description
1 polymer ?
#
loop_
_entity_poly.entity_id
_entity_poly.type
_entity_poly.pdbx_seq_one_letter_code
_entity_poly.pdbx_strand_id
1 'polypeptide(L)'
;AEIGAFAFGGVDSYAYPCPYVVSQLTGLYQAVPDFLDSQHTVETAADAEAYLSRLESFAEGMNDEIGRSAMDAADHGIVPPDFILTKTLTQLRALRGDGGESSALVRSLVRKAAEAGVNGDWARRATALVDGPVAAALDSQIAQMDRHRAAAAHDAGIGARRDGEAYYDLCLRFQTSTGLSPREAHQVGLDQVAQIEALADPILRQRGYTEGSVGIRLTAFGKEPQYLYPNTDAGRAELLADLNRQVAAVEARLPQVFERMPRAKVEVRRVPVSIELGSPRGYAQSPSLDGSRPGAYYINLIDTAIWPRWALPTLTYHESLPGHHLQGALALEATDTPLLHKSLGFNAYGEGWGLYAEQLADELGMYDDFPEGKLGYHQSFLYRAARVVIDTGIHALGWSREQAIRYMIETVGLAPAAAESEIERYCVWPGQACGYKIGHTEIDRLRTVARDRTGDRFDIRSFHSAVLDGGAMPLEVLGRVVDQWAAARMA
;
A
#
# COMPACT_ATOMS: atom_id res chain seq x y z
N ALA A 1 17.69 12.20 9.79
CA ALA A 1 18.75 12.03 10.79
C ALA A 1 18.75 10.60 11.35
N GLU A 2 17.63 10.08 11.87
CA GLU A 2 17.56 8.74 12.48
C GLU A 2 17.81 7.57 11.51
N ILE A 3 17.21 7.57 10.31
CA ILE A 3 17.47 6.52 9.29
C ILE A 3 18.96 6.49 8.93
N GLY A 4 19.59 7.66 8.79
CA GLY A 4 21.02 7.78 8.49
C GLY A 4 21.96 7.35 9.63
N ALA A 5 21.43 6.95 10.79
CA ALA A 5 22.24 6.33 11.84
C ALA A 5 22.63 4.88 11.50
N PHE A 6 21.92 4.24 10.56
CA PHE A 6 22.24 2.92 10.06
C PHE A 6 23.08 3.05 8.79
N ALA A 7 24.23 2.36 8.75
CA ALA A 7 25.18 2.42 7.64
C ALA A 7 24.77 1.54 6.44
N PHE A 8 23.73 0.71 6.58
CA PHE A 8 23.19 -0.15 5.53
C PHE A 8 21.78 0.27 5.10
N GLY A 9 21.31 -0.24 3.98
CA GLY A 9 19.97 0.01 3.48
C GLY A 9 19.76 1.43 2.96
N GLY A 10 18.52 1.83 2.78
CA GLY A 10 18.18 3.13 2.23
C GLY A 10 16.73 3.50 2.48
N VAL A 11 16.16 4.20 1.51
CA VAL A 11 14.73 4.48 1.49
C VAL A 11 14.13 4.07 0.15
N ASP A 12 12.87 3.65 0.17
CA ASP A 12 12.11 3.38 -1.05
C ASP A 12 11.57 4.68 -1.70
N SER A 13 10.73 4.53 -2.74
CA SER A 13 10.09 5.66 -3.43
C SER A 13 9.12 6.46 -2.56
N TYR A 14 8.66 5.91 -1.43
CA TYR A 14 7.83 6.58 -0.43
C TYR A 14 8.67 7.19 0.71
N ALA A 15 10.00 7.19 0.57
CA ALA A 15 10.96 7.58 1.59
C ALA A 15 10.90 6.71 2.87
N TYR A 16 10.38 5.48 2.76
CA TYR A 16 10.31 4.54 3.87
C TYR A 16 11.63 3.80 4.05
N PRO A 17 12.10 3.58 5.29
CA PRO A 17 13.34 2.86 5.53
C PRO A 17 13.24 1.41 5.02
N CYS A 18 14.15 1.04 4.12
CA CYS A 18 14.22 -0.30 3.53
C CYS A 18 15.63 -0.89 3.76
N PRO A 19 15.73 -2.13 4.30
CA PRO A 19 17.04 -2.74 4.59
C PRO A 19 17.79 -3.15 3.33
N TYR A 20 17.10 -3.31 2.20
CA TYR A 20 17.67 -3.82 0.96
C TYR A 20 17.51 -2.79 -0.17
N VAL A 21 18.62 -2.24 -0.64
CA VAL A 21 18.61 -1.27 -1.75
C VAL A 21 18.15 -1.86 -3.09
N VAL A 22 18.32 -3.18 -3.26
CA VAL A 22 17.80 -3.93 -4.41
C VAL A 22 17.02 -5.13 -3.90
N SER A 23 15.73 -5.21 -4.22
CA SER A 23 14.82 -6.30 -3.91
C SER A 23 13.69 -6.37 -4.94
N GLN A 24 12.80 -7.35 -4.81
CA GLN A 24 11.63 -7.51 -5.69
C GLN A 24 10.62 -6.36 -5.59
N LEU A 25 10.78 -5.42 -4.64
CA LEU A 25 9.94 -4.23 -4.47
C LEU A 25 10.75 -2.93 -4.24
N THR A 26 12.08 -2.96 -4.41
CA THR A 26 12.93 -1.78 -4.18
C THR A 26 14.09 -1.78 -5.17
N GLY A 27 14.48 -0.59 -5.58
CA GLY A 27 15.61 -0.37 -6.49
C GLY A 27 15.20 0.40 -7.74
N LEU A 28 16.17 1.09 -8.33
CA LEU A 28 15.98 1.93 -9.50
C LEU A 28 15.47 1.15 -10.69
N TYR A 29 15.80 -0.14 -10.79
CA TYR A 29 15.35 -1.01 -11.89
C TYR A 29 13.82 -1.13 -11.98
N GLN A 30 13.09 -0.85 -10.89
CA GLN A 30 11.63 -0.77 -10.89
C GLN A 30 11.15 0.68 -10.93
N ALA A 31 11.72 1.52 -10.06
CA ALA A 31 11.23 2.88 -9.85
C ALA A 31 11.42 3.79 -11.08
N VAL A 32 12.54 3.65 -11.79
CA VAL A 32 12.84 4.54 -12.94
C VAL A 32 11.99 4.20 -14.16
N PRO A 33 11.84 2.92 -14.59
CA PRO A 33 10.93 2.60 -15.70
C PRO A 33 9.49 3.03 -15.43
N ASP A 34 8.99 2.82 -14.21
CA ASP A 34 7.64 3.26 -13.83
C ASP A 34 7.51 4.80 -13.89
N PHE A 35 8.45 5.53 -13.28
CA PHE A 35 8.45 7.00 -13.32
C PHE A 35 8.49 7.55 -14.76
N LEU A 36 9.37 6.99 -15.58
CA LEU A 36 9.57 7.44 -16.96
C LEU A 36 8.31 7.20 -17.81
N ASP A 37 7.58 6.12 -17.60
CA ASP A 37 6.34 5.87 -18.34
C ASP A 37 5.12 6.58 -17.77
N SER A 38 4.95 6.61 -16.45
CA SER A 38 3.72 7.11 -15.83
C SER A 38 3.74 8.60 -15.47
N GLN A 39 4.90 9.20 -15.21
CA GLN A 39 5.01 10.58 -14.68
C GLN A 39 5.78 11.55 -15.57
N HIS A 40 6.89 11.14 -16.19
CA HIS A 40 7.69 12.05 -17.02
C HIS A 40 6.91 12.51 -18.25
N THR A 41 6.66 13.81 -18.41
CA THR A 41 5.96 14.36 -19.59
C THR A 41 6.94 14.67 -20.73
N VAL A 42 6.45 14.63 -21.98
CA VAL A 42 7.22 15.08 -23.15
C VAL A 42 6.33 16.01 -23.95
N GLU A 43 6.55 17.31 -23.83
CA GLU A 43 5.80 18.35 -24.55
C GLU A 43 6.70 19.08 -25.56
N THR A 44 8.01 19.08 -25.29
CA THR A 44 9.03 19.75 -26.07
C THR A 44 10.21 18.82 -26.35
N ALA A 45 11.07 19.22 -27.29
CA ALA A 45 12.33 18.51 -27.54
C ALA A 45 13.22 18.47 -26.28
N ALA A 46 13.20 19.50 -25.44
CA ALA A 46 13.98 19.53 -24.20
C ALA A 46 13.51 18.45 -23.21
N ASP A 47 12.21 18.15 -23.16
CA ASP A 47 11.67 17.10 -22.29
C ASP A 47 12.05 15.70 -22.79
N ALA A 48 12.12 15.52 -24.11
CA ALA A 48 12.62 14.28 -24.73
C ALA A 48 14.12 14.09 -24.45
N GLU A 49 14.92 15.16 -24.51
CA GLU A 49 16.34 15.13 -24.09
C GLU A 49 16.48 14.79 -22.61
N ALA A 50 15.64 15.37 -21.75
CA ALA A 50 15.62 15.05 -20.32
C ALA A 50 15.29 13.57 -20.07
N TYR A 51 14.40 12.97 -20.86
CA TYR A 51 14.11 11.53 -20.80
C TYR A 51 15.37 10.71 -21.11
N LEU A 52 16.09 11.04 -22.19
CA LEU A 52 17.34 10.36 -22.57
C LEU A 52 18.41 10.51 -21.49
N SER A 53 18.59 11.72 -20.94
CA SER A 53 19.52 11.96 -19.84
C SER A 53 19.18 11.15 -18.57
N ARG A 54 17.89 10.94 -18.29
CA ARG A 54 17.45 10.05 -17.21
C ARG A 54 17.76 8.57 -17.50
N LEU A 55 17.71 8.10 -18.75
CA LEU A 55 18.14 6.75 -19.10
C LEU A 55 19.65 6.55 -18.89
N GLU A 56 20.47 7.56 -19.18
CA GLU A 56 21.90 7.54 -18.86
C GLU A 56 22.12 7.50 -17.33
N SER A 57 21.48 8.41 -16.61
CA SER A 57 21.57 8.47 -15.13
C SER A 57 21.03 7.21 -14.46
N PHE A 58 20.06 6.53 -15.09
CA PHE A 58 19.53 5.25 -14.61
C PHE A 58 20.59 4.15 -14.62
N ALA A 59 21.38 4.06 -15.70
CA ALA A 59 22.49 3.12 -15.77
C ALA A 59 23.56 3.41 -14.71
N GLU A 60 23.89 4.69 -14.50
CA GLU A 60 24.82 5.12 -13.43
C GLU A 60 24.29 4.75 -12.04
N GLY A 61 23.04 5.09 -11.74
CA GLY A 61 22.42 4.79 -10.45
C GLY A 61 22.34 3.29 -10.15
N MET A 62 22.08 2.44 -11.14
CA MET A 62 22.13 0.98 -10.94
C MET A 62 23.54 0.49 -10.57
N ASN A 63 24.59 1.12 -11.11
CA ASN A 63 25.97 0.81 -10.72
C ASN A 63 26.27 1.25 -9.28
N ASP A 64 25.72 2.38 -8.85
CA ASP A 64 25.81 2.83 -7.46
C ASP A 64 25.07 1.86 -6.52
N GLU A 65 23.88 1.37 -6.91
CA GLU A 65 23.14 0.34 -6.17
C GLU A 65 23.91 -0.98 -6.05
N ILE A 66 24.65 -1.38 -7.08
CA ILE A 66 25.54 -2.55 -7.03
C ILE A 66 26.60 -2.33 -5.94
N GLY A 67 27.28 -1.18 -5.98
CA GLY A 67 28.30 -0.81 -4.99
C GLY A 67 27.73 -0.81 -3.57
N ARG A 68 26.57 -0.16 -3.38
CA ARG A 68 25.90 -0.12 -2.09
C ARG A 68 25.49 -1.50 -1.59
N SER A 69 24.87 -2.32 -2.44
CA SER A 69 24.46 -3.68 -2.06
C SER A 69 25.66 -4.58 -1.72
N ALA A 70 26.82 -4.35 -2.34
CA ALA A 70 28.04 -5.08 -2.02
C ALA A 70 28.61 -4.67 -0.66
N MET A 71 28.60 -3.37 -0.35
CA MET A 71 29.02 -2.84 0.95
C MET A 71 28.10 -3.30 2.08
N ASP A 72 26.79 -3.19 1.90
CA ASP A 72 25.79 -3.64 2.87
C ASP A 72 25.98 -5.13 3.22
N ALA A 73 26.27 -5.96 2.21
CA ALA A 73 26.58 -7.37 2.40
C ALA A 73 27.91 -7.61 3.11
N ALA A 74 28.99 -6.96 2.67
CA ALA A 74 30.35 -7.20 3.17
C ALA A 74 30.57 -6.67 4.59
N ASP A 75 30.10 -5.46 4.87
CA ASP A 75 30.42 -4.74 6.11
C ASP A 75 29.37 -4.98 7.20
N HIS A 76 28.12 -5.25 6.80
CA HIS A 76 26.98 -5.37 7.70
C HIS A 76 26.27 -6.73 7.65
N GLY A 77 26.61 -7.60 6.70
CA GLY A 77 25.94 -8.89 6.53
C GLY A 77 24.47 -8.76 6.08
N ILE A 78 24.14 -7.63 5.44
CA ILE A 78 22.79 -7.33 4.98
C ILE A 78 22.64 -7.78 3.54
N VAL A 79 21.98 -8.93 3.38
CA VAL A 79 21.67 -9.55 2.09
C VAL A 79 20.19 -9.93 2.10
N PRO A 80 19.42 -9.65 1.03
CA PRO A 80 18.04 -10.08 0.98
C PRO A 80 17.93 -11.62 1.04
N PRO A 81 16.85 -12.18 1.60
CA PRO A 81 16.65 -13.63 1.63
C PRO A 81 16.67 -14.27 0.24
N ASP A 82 17.00 -15.56 0.16
CA ASP A 82 17.12 -16.30 -1.11
C ASP A 82 15.83 -16.26 -1.97
N PHE A 83 14.66 -16.36 -1.36
CA PHE A 83 13.36 -16.27 -2.01
C PHE A 83 13.08 -14.87 -2.58
N ILE A 84 13.54 -13.82 -1.88
CA ILE A 84 13.49 -12.43 -2.35
C ILE A 84 14.41 -12.26 -3.57
N LEU A 85 15.66 -12.71 -3.48
CA LEU A 85 16.61 -12.60 -4.58
C LEU A 85 16.17 -13.40 -5.80
N THR A 86 15.50 -14.53 -5.61
CA THR A 86 14.94 -15.32 -6.71
C THR A 86 13.90 -14.52 -7.52
N LYS A 87 12.99 -13.81 -6.84
CA LYS A 87 12.00 -12.94 -7.52
C LYS A 87 12.66 -11.69 -8.13
N THR A 88 13.60 -11.08 -7.41
CA THR A 88 14.39 -9.94 -7.88
C THR A 88 15.11 -10.27 -9.20
N LEU A 89 15.83 -11.40 -9.24
CA LEU A 89 16.52 -11.87 -10.44
C LEU A 89 15.57 -12.17 -11.60
N THR A 90 14.36 -12.66 -11.31
CA THR A 90 13.34 -12.91 -12.34
C THR A 90 12.91 -11.60 -13.00
N GLN A 91 12.63 -10.56 -12.20
CA GLN A 91 12.26 -9.24 -12.72
C GLN A 91 13.42 -8.55 -13.45
N LEU A 92 14.63 -8.59 -12.89
CA LEU A 92 15.83 -8.02 -13.54
C LEU A 92 16.11 -8.66 -14.89
N ARG A 93 16.02 -9.99 -14.99
CA ARG A 93 16.21 -10.71 -16.25
C ARG A 93 15.10 -10.41 -17.26
N ALA A 94 13.86 -10.20 -16.80
CA ALA A 94 12.76 -9.78 -17.67
C ALA A 94 13.01 -8.37 -18.25
N LEU A 95 13.40 -7.40 -17.41
CA LEU A 95 13.76 -6.05 -17.86
C LEU A 95 14.97 -6.07 -18.80
N ARG A 96 16.00 -6.87 -18.47
CA ARG A 96 17.18 -7.05 -19.32
C ARG A 96 16.86 -7.65 -20.69
N GLY A 97 15.84 -8.50 -20.77
CA GLY A 97 15.35 -9.09 -22.02
C GLY A 97 14.54 -8.13 -22.89
N ASP A 98 14.09 -7.00 -22.34
CA ASP A 98 13.26 -5.99 -23.02
C ASP A 98 14.13 -4.91 -23.70
N GLY A 99 14.81 -5.30 -24.78
CA GLY A 99 15.71 -4.44 -25.57
C GLY A 99 15.14 -3.96 -26.91
N GLY A 100 15.97 -3.21 -27.64
CA GLY A 100 15.65 -2.67 -28.96
C GLY A 100 14.53 -1.63 -28.97
N GLU A 101 13.99 -1.35 -30.15
CA GLU A 101 12.86 -0.43 -30.32
C GLU A 101 11.57 -0.94 -29.65
N SER A 102 11.49 -2.25 -29.41
CA SER A 102 10.42 -2.89 -28.66
C SER A 102 10.56 -2.77 -27.14
N SER A 103 11.62 -2.15 -26.62
CA SER A 103 11.69 -1.90 -25.18
C SER A 103 10.56 -1.00 -24.71
N ALA A 104 9.97 -1.27 -23.54
CA ALA A 104 8.97 -0.39 -22.92
C ALA A 104 9.53 1.02 -22.69
N LEU A 105 10.80 1.14 -22.30
CA LEU A 105 11.50 2.43 -22.12
C LEU A 105 11.58 3.22 -23.44
N VAL A 106 11.93 2.55 -24.54
CA VAL A 106 11.99 3.19 -25.87
C VAL A 106 10.60 3.58 -26.35
N ARG A 107 9.65 2.64 -26.30
CA ARG A 107 8.27 2.87 -26.74
C ARG A 107 7.61 4.00 -25.97
N SER A 108 7.90 4.13 -24.67
CA SER A 108 7.36 5.21 -23.84
C SER A 108 7.77 6.59 -24.37
N LEU A 109 9.07 6.82 -24.58
CA LEU A 109 9.56 8.08 -25.14
C LEU A 109 9.00 8.34 -26.54
N VAL A 110 9.05 7.34 -27.43
CA VAL A 110 8.57 7.47 -28.82
C VAL A 110 7.09 7.81 -28.86
N ARG A 111 6.28 7.10 -28.07
CA ARG A 111 4.84 7.35 -27.94
C ARG A 111 4.57 8.77 -27.47
N LYS A 112 5.19 9.20 -26.36
CA LYS A 112 4.97 10.54 -25.78
C LYS A 112 5.42 11.65 -26.73
N ALA A 113 6.57 11.49 -27.39
CA ALA A 113 7.06 12.45 -28.37
C ALA A 113 6.14 12.55 -29.60
N ALA A 114 5.63 11.41 -30.09
CA ALA A 114 4.69 11.38 -31.21
C ALA A 114 3.35 12.04 -30.84
N GLU A 115 2.81 11.77 -29.66
CA GLU A 115 1.59 12.39 -29.13
C GLU A 115 1.74 13.93 -29.04
N ALA A 116 2.92 14.43 -28.69
CA ALA A 116 3.22 15.85 -28.61
C ALA A 116 3.72 16.48 -29.93
N GLY A 117 3.85 15.70 -31.02
CA GLY A 117 4.40 16.20 -32.29
C GLY A 117 5.88 16.62 -32.21
N VAL A 118 6.62 16.12 -31.23
CA VAL A 118 8.04 16.42 -31.01
C VAL A 118 8.89 15.57 -31.95
N ASN A 119 9.33 16.17 -33.06
CA ASN A 119 10.18 15.50 -34.05
C ASN A 119 11.60 15.25 -33.52
N GLY A 120 12.16 14.08 -33.83
CA GLY A 120 13.53 13.73 -33.51
C GLY A 120 13.82 12.25 -33.69
N ASP A 121 15.08 11.89 -33.53
CA ASP A 121 15.57 10.52 -33.66
C ASP A 121 15.51 9.77 -32.31
N TRP A 122 14.35 9.85 -31.66
CA TRP A 122 14.17 9.40 -30.28
C TRP A 122 14.30 7.89 -30.15
N ALA A 123 13.75 7.13 -31.10
CA ALA A 123 13.79 5.67 -31.10
C ALA A 123 15.24 5.15 -31.14
N ARG A 124 16.06 5.62 -32.08
CA ARG A 124 17.46 5.17 -32.20
C ARG A 124 18.28 5.58 -30.99
N ARG A 125 18.11 6.80 -30.49
CA ARG A 125 18.87 7.32 -29.34
C ARG A 125 18.52 6.60 -28.05
N ALA A 126 17.22 6.40 -27.76
CA ALA A 126 16.79 5.65 -26.60
C ALA A 126 17.22 4.18 -26.71
N THR A 127 17.08 3.55 -27.88
CA THR A 127 17.56 2.19 -28.12
C THR A 127 19.06 2.05 -27.83
N ALA A 128 19.88 3.01 -28.28
CA ALA A 128 21.32 2.99 -28.00
C ALA A 128 21.65 3.06 -26.50
N LEU A 129 20.83 3.77 -25.70
CA LEU A 129 20.97 3.82 -24.25
C LEU A 129 20.47 2.55 -23.56
N VAL A 130 19.33 2.02 -24.00
CA VAL A 130 18.73 0.80 -23.46
C VAL A 130 19.63 -0.42 -23.72
N ASP A 131 20.08 -0.60 -24.97
CA ASP A 131 20.90 -1.76 -25.37
C ASP A 131 22.38 -1.59 -25.03
N GLY A 132 22.82 -0.39 -24.67
CA GLY A 132 24.18 -0.08 -24.26
C GLY A 132 24.33 0.03 -22.73
N PRO A 133 24.42 1.25 -22.17
CA PRO A 133 24.70 1.46 -20.75
C PRO A 133 23.67 0.82 -19.81
N VAL A 134 22.36 0.87 -20.13
CA VAL A 134 21.32 0.27 -19.28
C VAL A 134 21.43 -1.26 -19.27
N ALA A 135 21.56 -1.89 -20.44
CA ALA A 135 21.77 -3.33 -20.55
C ALA A 135 23.01 -3.81 -19.80
N ALA A 136 24.14 -3.08 -19.93
CA ALA A 136 25.39 -3.41 -19.24
C ALA A 136 25.28 -3.28 -17.71
N ALA A 137 24.57 -2.25 -17.22
CA ALA A 137 24.30 -2.07 -15.81
C ALA A 137 23.37 -3.18 -15.27
N LEU A 138 22.32 -3.56 -16.02
CA LEU A 138 21.45 -4.69 -15.67
C LEU A 138 22.21 -6.02 -15.62
N ASP A 139 23.07 -6.30 -16.60
CA ASP A 139 23.93 -7.50 -16.59
C ASP A 139 24.82 -7.55 -15.35
N SER A 140 25.38 -6.40 -14.96
CA SER A 140 26.21 -6.26 -13.75
C SER A 140 25.40 -6.43 -12.46
N GLN A 141 24.18 -5.88 -12.42
CA GLN A 141 23.29 -5.98 -11.26
C GLN A 141 22.78 -7.40 -11.09
N ILE A 142 22.40 -8.08 -12.19
CA ILE A 142 22.06 -9.51 -12.19
C ILE A 142 23.23 -10.34 -11.65
N ALA A 143 24.45 -10.11 -12.13
CA ALA A 143 25.63 -10.83 -11.66
C ALA A 143 25.89 -10.61 -10.15
N GLN A 144 25.67 -9.39 -9.65
CA GLN A 144 25.77 -9.11 -8.21
C GLN A 144 24.67 -9.80 -7.41
N MET A 145 23.42 -9.77 -7.88
CA MET A 145 22.31 -10.44 -7.20
C MET A 145 22.45 -11.96 -7.21
N ASP A 146 23.03 -12.57 -8.27
CA ASP A 146 23.36 -14.00 -8.28
C ASP A 146 24.46 -14.35 -7.27
N ARG A 147 25.48 -13.49 -7.08
CA ARG A 147 26.49 -13.65 -6.02
C ARG A 147 25.85 -13.59 -4.63
N HIS A 148 24.99 -12.60 -4.41
CA HIS A 148 24.23 -12.47 -3.16
C HIS A 148 23.37 -13.70 -2.91
N ARG A 149 22.66 -14.20 -3.93
CA ARG A 149 21.77 -15.37 -3.79
C ARG A 149 22.52 -16.64 -3.42
N ALA A 150 23.76 -16.80 -3.91
CA ALA A 150 24.59 -17.95 -3.55
C ALA A 150 25.03 -17.94 -2.07
N ALA A 151 25.03 -16.79 -1.41
CA ALA A 151 25.39 -16.61 0.00
C ALA A 151 24.19 -16.28 0.90
N ALA A 152 22.99 -16.13 0.34
CA ALA A 152 21.81 -15.68 1.06
C ALA A 152 21.26 -16.76 2.01
N ALA A 153 20.80 -16.33 3.17
CA ALA A 153 20.06 -17.18 4.09
C ALA A 153 18.56 -17.19 3.74
N HIS A 154 17.84 -18.16 4.30
CA HIS A 154 16.38 -18.26 4.19
C HIS A 154 15.64 -17.45 5.27
N ASP A 155 16.36 -16.84 6.23
CA ASP A 155 15.75 -16.08 7.33
C ASP A 155 15.03 -14.82 6.82
N ALA A 156 13.73 -14.75 7.08
CA ALA A 156 12.83 -13.70 6.61
C ALA A 156 13.01 -12.35 7.34
N GLY A 157 13.38 -12.39 8.62
CA GLY A 157 13.37 -11.23 9.50
C GLY A 157 14.69 -10.48 9.56
N ILE A 158 14.63 -9.15 9.42
CA ILE A 158 15.77 -8.26 9.66
C ILE A 158 16.33 -8.35 11.09
N GLY A 159 15.51 -8.66 12.12
CA GLY A 159 15.96 -8.73 13.51
C GLY A 159 17.03 -9.79 13.78
N ALA A 160 17.14 -10.82 12.94
CA ALA A 160 18.21 -11.82 13.05
C ALA A 160 19.57 -11.31 12.53
N ARG A 161 19.62 -10.12 11.91
CA ARG A 161 20.84 -9.52 11.39
C ARG A 161 21.51 -8.61 12.43
N ARG A 162 22.79 -8.32 12.21
CA ARG A 162 23.53 -7.34 13.02
C ARG A 162 22.81 -5.99 12.99
N ASP A 163 22.62 -5.38 14.15
CA ASP A 163 21.88 -4.12 14.35
C ASP A 163 20.40 -4.19 13.91
N GLY A 164 19.89 -5.39 13.58
CA GLY A 164 18.58 -5.61 12.99
C GLY A 164 17.41 -5.37 13.92
N GLU A 165 17.55 -5.66 15.22
CA GLU A 165 16.52 -5.35 16.22
C GLU A 165 16.31 -3.84 16.33
N ALA A 166 17.40 -3.07 16.47
CA ALA A 166 17.35 -1.61 16.53
C ALA A 166 16.83 -1.00 15.22
N TYR A 167 17.19 -1.59 14.08
CA TYR A 167 16.68 -1.18 12.78
C TYR A 167 15.17 -1.42 12.67
N TYR A 168 14.69 -2.58 13.13
CA TYR A 168 13.25 -2.89 13.14
C TYR A 168 12.47 -1.97 14.07
N ASP A 169 13.00 -1.66 15.26
CA ASP A 169 12.40 -0.69 16.18
C ASP A 169 12.26 0.69 15.51
N LEU A 170 13.28 1.14 14.78
CA LEU A 170 13.20 2.37 13.99
C LEU A 170 12.09 2.28 12.92
N CYS A 171 12.09 1.22 12.12
CA CYS A 171 11.10 1.01 11.06
C CYS A 171 9.67 0.99 11.61
N LEU A 172 9.42 0.25 12.70
CA LEU A 172 8.11 0.17 13.33
C LEU A 172 7.65 1.54 13.83
N ARG A 173 8.52 2.29 14.53
CA ARG A 173 8.18 3.65 14.98
C ARG A 173 7.96 4.60 13.82
N PHE A 174 8.77 4.53 12.78
CA PHE A 174 8.62 5.37 11.58
C PHE A 174 7.28 5.12 10.89
N GLN A 175 6.92 3.85 10.73
CA GLN A 175 5.73 3.44 9.99
C GLN A 175 4.44 3.62 10.79
N THR A 176 4.50 3.53 12.12
CA THR A 176 3.33 3.63 13.00
C THR A 176 3.19 5.01 13.63
N SER A 177 4.26 5.80 13.70
CA SER A 177 4.35 7.04 14.50
C SER A 177 3.96 6.87 15.98
N THR A 178 4.13 5.65 16.51
CA THR A 178 3.86 5.32 17.91
C THR A 178 5.16 4.97 18.65
N GLY A 179 5.10 4.97 19.98
CA GLY A 179 6.19 4.49 20.84
C GLY A 179 6.10 3.00 21.20
N LEU A 180 5.26 2.21 20.51
CA LEU A 180 5.09 0.79 20.80
C LEU A 180 6.38 0.02 20.50
N SER A 181 6.80 -0.82 21.44
CA SER A 181 7.80 -1.85 21.15
C SER A 181 7.23 -2.94 20.24
N PRO A 182 8.07 -3.69 19.51
CA PRO A 182 7.63 -4.83 18.71
C PRO A 182 6.76 -5.84 19.45
N ARG A 183 7.08 -6.12 20.71
CA ARG A 183 6.33 -7.10 21.53
C ARG A 183 4.96 -6.56 21.92
N GLU A 184 4.87 -5.28 22.26
CA GLU A 184 3.58 -4.63 22.55
C GLU A 184 2.71 -4.58 21.28
N ALA A 185 3.28 -4.18 20.14
CA ALA A 185 2.59 -4.19 18.86
C ALA A 185 2.10 -5.61 18.50
N HIS A 186 2.93 -6.63 18.70
CA HIS A 186 2.53 -8.02 18.47
C HIS A 186 1.32 -8.41 19.32
N GLN A 187 1.32 -8.07 20.61
CA GLN A 187 0.21 -8.36 21.51
C GLN A 187 -1.07 -7.63 21.09
N VAL A 188 -0.97 -6.34 20.72
CA VAL A 188 -2.10 -5.57 20.17
C VAL A 188 -2.66 -6.27 18.93
N GLY A 189 -1.80 -6.77 18.04
CA GLY A 189 -2.21 -7.54 16.87
C GLY A 189 -2.99 -8.81 17.24
N LEU A 190 -2.49 -9.60 18.21
CA LEU A 190 -3.14 -10.82 18.67
C LEU A 190 -4.51 -10.54 19.31
N ASP A 191 -4.60 -9.50 20.14
CA ASP A 191 -5.85 -9.09 20.79
C ASP A 191 -6.89 -8.65 19.75
N GLN A 192 -6.46 -7.87 18.74
CA GLN A 192 -7.33 -7.46 17.64
C GLN A 192 -7.79 -8.66 16.81
N VAL A 193 -6.90 -9.61 16.47
CA VAL A 193 -7.29 -10.83 15.76
C VAL A 193 -8.37 -11.58 16.54
N ALA A 194 -8.16 -11.84 17.83
CA ALA A 194 -9.13 -12.56 18.66
C ALA A 194 -10.49 -11.82 18.73
N GLN A 195 -10.47 -10.49 18.88
CA GLN A 195 -11.69 -9.68 18.88
C GLN A 195 -12.46 -9.80 17.57
N ILE A 196 -11.79 -9.71 16.43
CA ILE A 196 -12.47 -9.73 15.13
C ILE A 196 -12.92 -11.15 14.76
N GLU A 197 -12.17 -12.18 15.12
CA GLU A 197 -12.61 -13.58 14.99
C GLU A 197 -13.91 -13.83 15.76
N ALA A 198 -14.05 -13.26 16.96
CA ALA A 198 -15.28 -13.35 17.75
C ALA A 198 -16.48 -12.63 17.11
N LEU A 199 -16.25 -11.63 16.25
CA LEU A 199 -17.30 -10.96 15.47
C LEU A 199 -17.68 -11.75 14.21
N ALA A 200 -16.70 -12.35 13.53
CA ALA A 200 -16.93 -13.12 12.30
C ALA A 200 -17.55 -14.50 12.57
N ASP A 201 -17.17 -15.17 13.67
CA ASP A 201 -17.57 -16.54 13.98
C ASP A 201 -19.09 -16.74 14.02
N PRO A 202 -19.90 -15.90 14.71
CA PRO A 202 -21.35 -16.07 14.75
C PRO A 202 -22.00 -15.99 13.36
N ILE A 203 -21.53 -15.08 12.50
CA ILE A 203 -22.07 -14.89 11.15
C ILE A 203 -21.76 -16.13 10.29
N LEU A 204 -20.52 -16.64 10.34
CA LEU A 204 -20.14 -17.87 9.64
C LEU A 204 -20.94 -19.09 10.10
N ARG A 205 -21.14 -19.25 11.42
CA ARG A 205 -21.93 -20.35 11.98
C ARG A 205 -23.39 -20.31 11.53
N GLN A 206 -24.01 -19.14 11.49
CA GLN A 206 -25.38 -18.96 10.98
C GLN A 206 -25.51 -19.38 9.50
N ARG A 207 -24.42 -19.34 8.75
CA ARG A 207 -24.36 -19.78 7.34
C ARG A 207 -23.91 -21.23 7.17
N GLY A 208 -23.78 -21.98 8.27
CA GLY A 208 -23.41 -23.40 8.25
C GLY A 208 -21.90 -23.68 8.23
N TYR A 209 -21.05 -22.65 8.31
CA TYR A 209 -19.60 -22.81 8.37
C TYR A 209 -19.14 -22.91 9.83
N THR A 210 -18.98 -24.13 10.33
CA THR A 210 -18.72 -24.43 11.76
C THR A 210 -17.39 -25.13 12.02
N GLU A 211 -16.71 -25.62 10.97
CA GLU A 211 -15.46 -26.40 11.06
C GLU A 211 -14.24 -25.61 10.60
N GLY A 212 -13.11 -25.77 11.29
CA GLY A 212 -11.85 -25.10 10.97
C GLY A 212 -11.75 -23.66 11.52
N SER A 213 -10.64 -23.00 11.18
CA SER A 213 -10.40 -21.61 11.58
C SER A 213 -11.37 -20.63 10.89
N VAL A 214 -11.43 -19.38 11.36
CA VAL A 214 -12.20 -18.32 10.67
C VAL A 214 -11.74 -18.15 9.23
N GLY A 215 -10.42 -18.10 8.97
CA GLY A 215 -9.88 -17.99 7.62
C GLY A 215 -10.29 -19.12 6.68
N ILE A 216 -10.23 -20.38 7.14
CA ILE A 216 -10.66 -21.54 6.33
C ILE A 216 -12.14 -21.44 5.97
N ARG A 217 -12.98 -21.01 6.92
CA ARG A 217 -14.42 -20.82 6.70
C ARG A 217 -14.71 -19.65 5.76
N LEU A 218 -13.99 -18.54 5.87
CA LEU A 218 -14.08 -17.41 4.92
C LEU A 218 -13.67 -17.83 3.50
N THR A 219 -12.61 -18.63 3.35
CA THR A 219 -12.22 -19.17 2.03
C THR A 219 -13.31 -20.06 1.44
N ALA A 220 -13.96 -20.89 2.26
CA ALA A 220 -15.04 -21.76 1.79
C ALA A 220 -16.28 -20.93 1.40
N PHE A 221 -16.69 -19.98 2.24
CA PHE A 221 -17.79 -19.04 1.97
C PHE A 221 -17.54 -18.20 0.71
N GLY A 222 -16.30 -17.76 0.51
CA GLY A 222 -15.88 -17.01 -0.69
C GLY A 222 -16.03 -17.76 -2.01
N LYS A 223 -16.21 -19.08 -1.99
CA LYS A 223 -16.40 -19.91 -3.20
C LYS A 223 -17.86 -20.12 -3.59
N GLU A 224 -18.81 -19.64 -2.81
CA GLU A 224 -20.22 -19.81 -3.14
C GLU A 224 -20.57 -19.10 -4.46
N PRO A 225 -21.15 -19.80 -5.46
CA PRO A 225 -21.39 -19.24 -6.79
C PRO A 225 -22.24 -17.96 -6.80
N GLN A 226 -23.15 -17.78 -5.83
CA GLN A 226 -24.00 -16.59 -5.72
C GLN A 226 -23.23 -15.30 -5.42
N TYR A 227 -22.03 -15.38 -4.83
CA TYR A 227 -21.20 -14.23 -4.52
C TYR A 227 -20.12 -13.97 -5.57
N LEU A 228 -20.01 -14.79 -6.61
CA LEU A 228 -18.98 -14.63 -7.63
C LEU A 228 -19.53 -13.91 -8.86
N TYR A 229 -18.74 -12.98 -9.39
CA TYR A 229 -19.00 -12.42 -10.71
C TYR A 229 -18.39 -13.35 -11.77
N PRO A 230 -19.05 -13.54 -12.92
CA PRO A 230 -18.44 -14.23 -14.06
C PRO A 230 -17.12 -13.56 -14.46
N ASN A 231 -16.09 -14.35 -14.76
CA ASN A 231 -14.79 -13.83 -15.19
C ASN A 231 -14.80 -13.42 -16.68
N THR A 232 -15.74 -12.55 -17.05
CA THR A 232 -15.98 -12.04 -18.42
C THR A 232 -16.02 -10.51 -18.41
N ASP A 233 -15.95 -9.87 -19.57
CA ASP A 233 -16.07 -8.40 -19.63
C ASP A 233 -17.42 -7.91 -19.09
N ALA A 234 -18.50 -8.66 -19.33
CA ALA A 234 -19.81 -8.36 -18.75
C ALA A 234 -19.81 -8.45 -17.22
N GLY A 235 -19.18 -9.49 -16.64
CA GLY A 235 -19.08 -9.61 -15.18
C GLY A 235 -18.19 -8.53 -14.55
N ARG A 236 -17.12 -8.12 -15.22
CA ARG A 236 -16.29 -6.97 -14.81
C ARG A 236 -17.07 -5.65 -14.86
N ALA A 237 -17.88 -5.45 -15.91
CA ALA A 237 -18.73 -4.26 -16.03
C ALA A 237 -19.82 -4.23 -14.94
N GLU A 238 -20.43 -5.37 -14.65
CA GLU A 238 -21.39 -5.52 -13.55
C GLU A 238 -20.74 -5.16 -12.20
N LEU A 239 -19.56 -5.72 -11.92
CA LEU A 239 -18.80 -5.42 -10.72
C LEU A 239 -18.54 -3.91 -10.58
N LEU A 240 -18.03 -3.26 -11.62
CA LEU A 240 -17.80 -1.80 -11.60
C LEU A 240 -19.09 -1.02 -11.37
N ALA A 241 -20.22 -1.45 -11.94
CA ALA A 241 -21.52 -0.83 -11.70
C ALA A 241 -21.95 -0.98 -10.23
N ASP A 242 -21.69 -2.12 -9.60
CA ASP A 242 -21.99 -2.37 -8.19
C ASP A 242 -21.17 -1.45 -7.27
N LEU A 243 -19.88 -1.27 -7.56
CA LEU A 243 -19.02 -0.33 -6.84
C LEU A 243 -19.51 1.11 -6.98
N ASN A 244 -19.90 1.55 -8.19
CA ASN A 244 -20.45 2.89 -8.38
C ASN A 244 -21.75 3.11 -7.58
N ARG A 245 -22.61 2.08 -7.46
CA ARG A 245 -23.81 2.16 -6.61
C ARG A 245 -23.45 2.26 -5.12
N GLN A 246 -22.43 1.54 -4.66
CA GLN A 246 -21.92 1.64 -3.28
C GLN A 246 -21.37 3.04 -2.98
N VAL A 247 -20.58 3.62 -3.89
CA VAL A 247 -20.05 5.00 -3.76
C VAL A 247 -21.19 6.02 -3.66
N ALA A 248 -22.18 5.95 -4.54
CA ALA A 248 -23.33 6.87 -4.51
C ALA A 248 -24.16 6.72 -3.22
N ALA A 249 -24.35 5.48 -2.74
CA ALA A 249 -25.11 5.21 -1.53
C ALA A 249 -24.41 5.79 -0.28
N VAL A 250 -23.09 5.60 -0.15
CA VAL A 250 -22.34 6.15 0.98
C VAL A 250 -22.21 7.67 0.90
N GLU A 251 -22.00 8.26 -0.29
CA GLU A 251 -21.94 9.72 -0.49
C GLU A 251 -23.19 10.41 0.06
N ALA A 252 -24.37 9.81 -0.13
CA ALA A 252 -25.64 10.34 0.40
C ALA A 252 -25.76 10.29 1.94
N ARG A 253 -24.93 9.50 2.63
CA ARG A 253 -24.89 9.37 4.08
C ARG A 253 -23.81 10.23 4.73
N LEU A 254 -22.75 10.58 4.00
CA LEU A 254 -21.60 11.33 4.53
C LEU A 254 -21.92 12.68 5.21
N PRO A 255 -22.95 13.47 4.81
CA PRO A 255 -23.31 14.70 5.54
C PRO A 255 -23.71 14.49 7.01
N GLN A 256 -23.99 13.24 7.42
CA GLN A 256 -24.26 12.89 8.82
C GLN A 256 -22.98 12.90 9.67
N VAL A 257 -21.82 12.67 9.05
CA VAL A 257 -20.54 12.46 9.74
C VAL A 257 -19.41 13.34 9.22
N PHE A 258 -19.61 14.22 8.24
CA PHE A 258 -18.63 15.22 7.81
C PHE A 258 -19.24 16.63 7.73
N GLU A 259 -18.49 17.66 8.14
CA GLU A 259 -18.90 19.06 7.97
C GLU A 259 -18.72 19.54 6.52
N ARG A 260 -17.72 18.99 5.82
CA ARG A 260 -17.34 19.38 4.47
C ARG A 260 -17.13 18.16 3.60
N MET A 261 -17.59 18.26 2.35
CA MET A 261 -17.34 17.27 1.31
C MET A 261 -16.34 17.83 0.31
N PRO A 262 -15.43 17.01 -0.23
CA PRO A 262 -14.52 17.45 -1.28
C PRO A 262 -15.32 17.86 -2.54
N ARG A 263 -14.84 18.89 -3.23
CA ARG A 263 -15.34 19.25 -4.57
C ARG A 263 -14.91 18.22 -5.60
N ALA A 264 -13.70 17.68 -5.47
CA ALA A 264 -13.18 16.66 -6.37
C ALA A 264 -14.02 15.37 -6.31
N LYS A 265 -14.47 14.91 -7.47
CA LYS A 265 -15.19 13.65 -7.61
C LYS A 265 -14.24 12.45 -7.65
N VAL A 266 -14.77 11.28 -7.33
CA VAL A 266 -14.08 9.99 -7.45
C VAL A 266 -14.69 9.17 -8.57
N GLU A 267 -13.85 8.53 -9.37
CA GLU A 267 -14.27 7.57 -10.39
C GLU A 267 -13.79 6.17 -10.02
N VAL A 268 -14.65 5.17 -10.18
CA VAL A 268 -14.24 3.77 -10.05
C VAL A 268 -13.72 3.27 -11.40
N ARG A 269 -12.48 2.81 -11.45
CA ARG A 269 -11.79 2.40 -12.68
C ARG A 269 -11.22 0.99 -12.55
N ARG A 270 -11.26 0.22 -13.63
CA ARG A 270 -10.46 -1.02 -13.73
C ARG A 270 -9.00 -0.64 -13.94
N VAL A 271 -8.09 -1.34 -13.26
CA VAL A 271 -6.66 -1.28 -13.59
C VAL A 271 -6.44 -1.69 -15.05
N PRO A 272 -5.74 -0.89 -15.88
CA PRO A 272 -5.49 -1.24 -17.27
C PRO A 272 -4.84 -2.62 -17.44
N VAL A 273 -5.29 -3.38 -18.46
CA VAL A 273 -4.80 -4.75 -18.74
C VAL A 273 -3.28 -4.81 -18.89
N SER A 274 -2.67 -3.75 -19.43
CA SER A 274 -1.22 -3.66 -19.61
C SER A 274 -0.43 -3.68 -18.31
N ILE A 275 -1.04 -3.32 -17.17
CA ILE A 275 -0.37 -3.22 -15.87
C ILE A 275 -1.02 -4.05 -14.76
N GLU A 276 -2.15 -4.74 -15.02
CA GLU A 276 -2.91 -5.46 -13.99
C GLU A 276 -2.15 -6.63 -13.34
N LEU A 277 -1.14 -7.20 -14.01
CA LEU A 277 -0.28 -8.25 -13.42
C LEU A 277 0.65 -7.72 -12.31
N GLY A 278 1.11 -6.47 -12.44
CA GLY A 278 2.03 -5.85 -11.48
C GLY A 278 1.34 -4.91 -10.48
N SER A 279 0.04 -4.64 -10.68
CA SER A 279 -0.70 -3.68 -9.86
C SER A 279 -1.25 -4.32 -8.57
N PRO A 280 -1.38 -3.53 -7.48
CA PRO A 280 -2.11 -3.95 -6.29
C PRO A 280 -3.55 -4.35 -6.59
N ARG A 281 -4.17 -4.99 -5.60
CA ARG A 281 -5.58 -5.42 -5.62
C ARG A 281 -6.56 -4.26 -5.85
N GLY A 282 -6.32 -3.14 -5.19
CA GLY A 282 -6.99 -1.87 -5.40
C GLY A 282 -6.11 -0.74 -4.87
N TYR A 283 -6.35 0.48 -5.35
CA TYR A 283 -5.66 1.68 -4.86
C TYR A 283 -6.42 2.96 -5.21
N ALA A 284 -6.26 3.98 -4.37
CA ALA A 284 -6.71 5.32 -4.63
C ALA A 284 -5.66 6.14 -5.41
N GLN A 285 -6.13 6.95 -6.35
CA GLN A 285 -5.38 7.99 -7.02
C GLN A 285 -5.95 9.34 -6.60
N SER A 286 -5.07 10.23 -6.12
CA SER A 286 -5.44 11.59 -5.76
C SER A 286 -5.90 12.41 -6.98
N PRO A 287 -6.86 13.34 -6.81
CA PRO A 287 -7.21 14.32 -7.85
C PRO A 287 -6.00 15.23 -8.16
N SER A 288 -6.05 15.93 -9.30
CA SER A 288 -5.02 16.93 -9.59
C SER A 288 -5.18 18.17 -8.71
N LEU A 289 -4.06 18.82 -8.37
CA LEU A 289 -4.04 20.05 -7.55
C LEU A 289 -4.86 21.19 -8.15
N ASP A 290 -4.91 21.27 -9.48
CA ASP A 290 -5.65 22.29 -10.23
C ASP A 290 -7.13 21.93 -10.48
N GLY A 291 -7.57 20.74 -10.05
CA GLY A 291 -8.93 20.24 -10.23
C GLY A 291 -9.29 19.77 -11.64
N SER A 292 -8.33 19.76 -12.59
CA SER A 292 -8.56 19.31 -13.97
C SER A 292 -8.83 17.80 -14.12
N ARG A 293 -8.36 16.97 -13.17
CA ARG A 293 -8.55 15.51 -13.15
C ARG A 293 -9.21 15.07 -11.83
N PRO A 294 -10.28 14.26 -11.87
CA PRO A 294 -10.88 13.68 -10.67
C PRO A 294 -9.92 12.70 -9.99
N GLY A 295 -10.21 12.38 -8.72
CA GLY A 295 -9.60 11.23 -8.08
C GLY A 295 -10.16 9.93 -8.66
N ALA A 296 -9.48 8.82 -8.43
CA ALA A 296 -9.96 7.53 -8.89
C ALA A 296 -9.69 6.42 -7.87
N TYR A 297 -10.65 5.52 -7.73
CA TYR A 297 -10.47 4.23 -7.10
C TYR A 297 -10.23 3.20 -8.20
N TYR A 298 -9.01 2.70 -8.29
CA TYR A 298 -8.65 1.61 -9.18
C TYR A 298 -8.86 0.26 -8.51
N ILE A 299 -9.51 -0.66 -9.21
CA ILE A 299 -9.66 -2.06 -8.79
C ILE A 299 -9.07 -3.00 -9.85
N ASN A 300 -8.28 -3.97 -9.38
CA ASN A 300 -7.67 -4.97 -10.24
C ASN A 300 -8.67 -6.11 -10.51
N LEU A 301 -9.02 -6.29 -11.79
CA LEU A 301 -10.01 -7.27 -12.24
C LEU A 301 -9.38 -8.30 -13.20
N ILE A 302 -8.09 -8.61 -13.02
CA ILE A 302 -7.43 -9.70 -13.76
C ILE A 302 -8.23 -11.01 -13.62
N ASP A 303 -8.72 -11.27 -12.41
CA ASP A 303 -9.67 -12.31 -12.08
C ASP A 303 -10.80 -11.68 -11.27
N THR A 304 -12.06 -11.98 -11.57
CA THR A 304 -13.18 -11.49 -10.77
C THR A 304 -13.38 -12.31 -9.50
N ALA A 305 -12.88 -13.55 -9.43
CA ALA A 305 -13.05 -14.44 -8.29
C ALA A 305 -12.24 -14.00 -7.05
N ILE A 306 -11.25 -13.12 -7.21
CA ILE A 306 -10.55 -12.51 -6.07
C ILE A 306 -11.42 -11.47 -5.34
N TRP A 307 -12.55 -11.06 -5.95
CA TRP A 307 -13.49 -10.08 -5.41
C TRP A 307 -14.90 -10.66 -5.30
N PRO A 308 -15.13 -11.57 -4.34
CA PRO A 308 -16.50 -11.98 -4.06
C PRO A 308 -17.31 -10.76 -3.61
N ARG A 309 -18.61 -10.73 -3.97
CA ARG A 309 -19.52 -9.60 -3.72
C ARG A 309 -19.48 -9.07 -2.29
N TRP A 310 -19.36 -9.97 -1.31
CA TRP A 310 -19.32 -9.62 0.11
C TRP A 310 -18.03 -8.89 0.54
N ALA A 311 -16.92 -9.03 -0.19
CA ALA A 311 -15.66 -8.38 0.14
C ALA A 311 -15.51 -6.98 -0.49
N LEU A 312 -16.33 -6.65 -1.50
CA LEU A 312 -16.21 -5.39 -2.25
C LEU A 312 -16.55 -4.13 -1.46
N PRO A 313 -17.64 -4.07 -0.65
CA PRO A 313 -18.03 -2.81 0.00
C PRO A 313 -16.92 -2.21 0.85
N THR A 314 -16.23 -3.05 1.63
CA THR A 314 -15.16 -2.59 2.53
C THR A 314 -14.00 -1.95 1.75
N LEU A 315 -13.59 -2.53 0.62
CA LEU A 315 -12.55 -1.93 -0.21
C LEU A 315 -13.02 -0.63 -0.86
N THR A 316 -14.27 -0.57 -1.30
CA THR A 316 -14.86 0.68 -1.82
C THR A 316 -14.77 1.79 -0.79
N TYR A 317 -15.14 1.54 0.46
CA TYR A 317 -15.10 2.55 1.52
C TYR A 317 -13.67 2.96 1.88
N HIS A 318 -12.72 2.02 1.83
CA HIS A 318 -11.30 2.25 2.06
C HIS A 318 -10.66 3.16 1.00
N GLU A 319 -10.83 2.84 -0.28
CA GLU A 319 -10.13 3.54 -1.37
C GLU A 319 -10.84 4.83 -1.81
N SER A 320 -12.16 4.89 -1.65
CA SER A 320 -12.97 6.01 -2.16
C SER A 320 -13.55 6.87 -1.02
N LEU A 321 -14.85 6.76 -0.77
CA LEU A 321 -15.60 7.52 0.21
C LEU A 321 -16.05 6.58 1.36
N PRO A 322 -15.79 6.92 2.64
CA PRO A 322 -15.12 8.12 3.15
C PRO A 322 -13.59 7.99 3.31
N GLY A 323 -12.95 6.97 2.72
CA GLY A 323 -11.52 6.69 2.88
C GLY A 323 -10.57 7.60 2.10
N HIS A 324 -9.63 7.00 1.37
CA HIS A 324 -8.47 7.70 0.79
C HIS A 324 -8.84 8.84 -0.16
N HIS A 325 -9.85 8.69 -1.02
CA HIS A 325 -10.27 9.78 -1.89
C HIS A 325 -10.74 11.00 -1.09
N LEU A 326 -11.58 10.80 -0.08
CA LEU A 326 -12.06 11.90 0.75
C LEU A 326 -10.92 12.58 1.50
N GLN A 327 -10.04 11.80 2.12
CA GLN A 327 -8.90 12.31 2.87
C GLN A 327 -7.92 13.09 2.00
N GLY A 328 -7.53 12.53 0.85
CA GLY A 328 -6.62 13.19 -0.08
C GLY A 328 -7.23 14.44 -0.71
N ALA A 329 -8.49 14.38 -1.15
CA ALA A 329 -9.16 15.52 -1.78
C ALA A 329 -9.33 16.70 -0.82
N LEU A 330 -9.73 16.46 0.43
CA LEU A 330 -9.85 17.53 1.43
C LEU A 330 -8.49 18.19 1.76
N ALA A 331 -7.43 17.40 1.86
CA ALA A 331 -6.08 17.93 2.10
C ALA A 331 -5.60 18.82 0.94
N LEU A 332 -5.85 18.42 -0.31
CA LEU A 332 -5.49 19.21 -1.48
C LEU A 332 -6.29 20.52 -1.57
N GLU A 333 -7.58 20.46 -1.25
CA GLU A 333 -8.51 21.60 -1.30
C GLU A 333 -8.33 22.59 -0.14
N ALA A 334 -7.61 22.23 0.93
CA ALA A 334 -7.36 23.11 2.08
C ALA A 334 -6.56 24.36 1.66
N THR A 335 -7.10 25.56 1.82
CA THR A 335 -6.43 26.80 1.38
C THR A 335 -5.33 27.27 2.33
N ASP A 336 -5.47 26.96 3.62
CA ASP A 336 -4.64 27.53 4.68
C ASP A 336 -3.55 26.56 5.17
N THR A 337 -3.35 25.45 4.45
CA THR A 337 -2.35 24.41 4.76
C THR A 337 -1.11 24.56 3.89
N PRO A 338 0.11 24.62 4.47
CA PRO A 338 1.36 24.67 3.70
C PRO A 338 1.46 23.51 2.71
N LEU A 339 2.04 23.77 1.52
CA LEU A 339 2.19 22.75 0.47
C LEU A 339 2.87 21.47 0.96
N LEU A 340 3.86 21.60 1.84
CA LEU A 340 4.56 20.44 2.43
C LEU A 340 3.59 19.47 3.13
N HIS A 341 2.62 19.97 3.89
CA HIS A 341 1.64 19.12 4.59
C HIS A 341 0.61 18.49 3.64
N LYS A 342 0.46 19.02 2.43
CA LYS A 342 -0.37 18.43 1.37
C LYS A 342 0.36 17.33 0.60
N SER A 343 1.70 17.33 0.64
CA SER A 343 2.54 16.44 -0.17
C SER A 343 3.26 15.37 0.66
N LEU A 344 3.36 15.51 1.98
CA LEU A 344 3.91 14.48 2.86
C LEU A 344 2.89 13.38 3.14
N GLY A 345 3.36 12.13 3.07
CA GLY A 345 2.60 10.94 3.47
C GLY A 345 3.08 10.40 4.82
N PHE A 346 2.14 10.02 5.68
CA PHE A 346 2.40 9.31 6.92
C PHE A 346 1.60 8.02 6.90
N ASN A 347 2.28 6.88 6.80
CA ASN A 347 1.66 5.55 6.62
C ASN A 347 0.51 5.32 7.61
N ALA A 348 0.79 5.37 8.92
CA ALA A 348 -0.23 5.11 9.93
C ALA A 348 -1.42 6.08 9.92
N TYR A 349 -1.21 7.35 9.56
CA TYR A 349 -2.29 8.31 9.45
C TYR A 349 -3.19 7.99 8.25
N GLY A 350 -2.60 7.81 7.06
CA GLY A 350 -3.36 7.58 5.83
C GLY A 350 -4.06 6.22 5.83
N GLU A 351 -3.31 5.15 6.13
CA GLU A 351 -3.84 3.79 6.15
C GLU A 351 -4.76 3.55 7.36
N GLY A 352 -4.46 4.20 8.49
CA GLY A 352 -5.34 4.21 9.65
C GLY A 352 -6.67 4.89 9.36
N TRP A 353 -6.66 6.01 8.62
CA TRP A 353 -7.88 6.67 8.17
C TRP A 353 -8.68 5.77 7.21
N GLY A 354 -8.04 5.15 6.22
CA GLY A 354 -8.72 4.22 5.30
C GLY A 354 -9.44 3.10 6.05
N LEU A 355 -8.79 2.50 7.04
CA LEU A 355 -9.39 1.44 7.86
C LEU A 355 -10.45 1.97 8.87
N TYR A 356 -10.29 3.20 9.36
CA TYR A 356 -11.33 3.89 10.14
C TYR A 356 -12.58 4.22 9.30
N ALA A 357 -12.40 4.57 8.03
CA ALA A 357 -13.50 4.80 7.08
C ALA A 357 -14.33 3.53 6.84
N GLU A 358 -13.71 2.35 6.82
CA GLU A 358 -14.42 1.07 6.76
C GLU A 358 -15.31 0.86 8.00
N GLN A 359 -14.81 1.17 9.21
CA GLN A 359 -15.63 1.14 10.43
C GLN A 359 -16.78 2.15 10.36
N LEU A 360 -16.51 3.38 9.91
CA LEU A 360 -17.52 4.42 9.81
C LEU A 360 -18.66 4.03 8.85
N ALA A 361 -18.35 3.29 7.78
CA ALA A 361 -19.38 2.77 6.87
C ALA A 361 -20.31 1.76 7.58
N ASP A 362 -19.79 0.89 8.46
CA ASP A 362 -20.64 0.02 9.28
C ASP A 362 -21.51 0.81 10.26
N GLU A 363 -20.94 1.82 10.92
CA GLU A 363 -21.68 2.71 11.82
C GLU A 363 -22.78 3.52 11.12
N LEU A 364 -22.63 3.77 9.81
CA LEU A 364 -23.64 4.42 8.96
C LEU A 364 -24.71 3.45 8.43
N GLY A 365 -24.65 2.16 8.79
CA GLY A 365 -25.60 1.14 8.36
C GLY A 365 -25.40 0.66 6.92
N MET A 366 -24.21 0.86 6.33
CA MET A 366 -23.97 0.52 4.92
C MET A 366 -24.04 -0.98 4.62
N TYR A 367 -24.01 -1.82 5.65
CA TYR A 367 -24.13 -3.29 5.55
C TYR A 367 -25.52 -3.82 5.97
N ASP A 368 -26.46 -2.96 6.37
CA ASP A 368 -27.74 -3.41 6.94
C ASP A 368 -28.59 -4.20 5.93
N ASP A 369 -28.60 -3.76 4.68
CA ASP A 369 -29.31 -4.44 3.57
C ASP A 369 -28.51 -5.62 2.97
N PHE A 370 -27.25 -5.80 3.37
CA PHE A 370 -26.39 -6.90 2.93
C PHE A 370 -25.48 -7.40 4.06
N PRO A 371 -26.04 -8.14 5.05
CA PRO A 371 -25.32 -8.53 6.26
C PRO A 371 -24.05 -9.37 6.00
N GLU A 372 -24.03 -10.16 4.92
CA GLU A 372 -22.85 -10.94 4.53
C GLU A 372 -21.67 -10.03 4.15
N GLY A 373 -21.92 -8.79 3.72
CA GLY A 373 -20.89 -7.78 3.53
C GLY A 373 -20.07 -7.51 4.81
N LYS A 374 -20.63 -7.74 6.01
CA LYS A 374 -19.88 -7.65 7.27
C LYS A 374 -18.78 -8.70 7.38
N LEU A 375 -18.89 -9.86 6.72
CA LEU A 375 -17.78 -10.81 6.63
C LEU A 375 -16.62 -10.24 5.83
N GLY A 376 -16.90 -9.41 4.82
CA GLY A 376 -15.89 -8.68 4.04
C GLY A 376 -15.16 -7.67 4.89
N TYR A 377 -15.94 -6.88 5.62
CA TYR A 377 -15.43 -5.93 6.59
C TYR A 377 -14.55 -6.60 7.67
N HIS A 378 -15.04 -7.67 8.29
CA HIS A 378 -14.27 -8.42 9.29
C HIS A 378 -13.03 -9.09 8.69
N GLN A 379 -13.10 -9.63 7.48
CA GLN A 379 -11.91 -10.17 6.80
C GLN A 379 -10.88 -9.07 6.53
N SER A 380 -11.31 -7.88 6.10
CA SER A 380 -10.42 -6.73 5.92
C SER A 380 -9.72 -6.34 7.23
N PHE A 381 -10.47 -6.29 8.32
CA PHE A 381 -9.94 -5.99 9.65
C PHE A 381 -9.00 -7.09 10.15
N LEU A 382 -9.35 -8.37 10.00
CA LEU A 382 -8.50 -9.52 10.32
C LEU A 382 -7.20 -9.46 9.55
N TYR A 383 -7.27 -9.11 8.26
CA TYR A 383 -6.11 -8.98 7.41
C TYR A 383 -5.12 -7.92 7.94
N ARG A 384 -5.63 -6.74 8.31
CA ARG A 384 -4.79 -5.66 8.87
C ARG A 384 -4.31 -5.97 10.29
N ALA A 385 -5.07 -6.70 11.11
CA ALA A 385 -4.62 -7.14 12.43
C ALA A 385 -3.55 -8.23 12.33
N ALA A 386 -3.74 -9.23 11.47
CA ALA A 386 -2.79 -10.30 11.20
C ALA A 386 -1.47 -9.74 10.65
N ARG A 387 -1.50 -8.67 9.84
CA ARG A 387 -0.30 -7.95 9.40
C ARG A 387 0.58 -7.50 10.57
N VAL A 388 0.00 -6.97 11.64
CA VAL A 388 0.77 -6.55 12.83
C VAL A 388 1.45 -7.75 13.49
N VAL A 389 0.70 -8.85 13.69
CA VAL A 389 1.21 -10.09 14.28
C VAL A 389 2.33 -10.69 13.44
N ILE A 390 2.14 -10.73 12.12
CA ILE A 390 3.08 -11.34 11.19
C ILE A 390 4.36 -10.50 11.07
N ASP A 391 4.24 -9.19 10.87
CA ASP A 391 5.39 -8.31 10.67
C ASP A 391 6.30 -8.33 11.91
N THR A 392 5.72 -8.13 13.10
CA THR A 392 6.45 -8.27 14.38
C THR A 392 6.92 -9.70 14.63
N GLY A 393 6.14 -10.70 14.20
CA GLY A 393 6.50 -12.12 14.25
C GLY A 393 7.79 -12.40 13.48
N ILE A 394 7.85 -11.96 12.23
CA ILE A 394 9.00 -12.13 11.33
C ILE A 394 10.21 -11.37 11.87
N HIS A 395 10.03 -10.08 12.18
CA HIS A 395 11.17 -9.19 12.41
C HIS A 395 11.67 -9.15 13.86
N ALA A 396 10.85 -9.51 14.85
CA ALA A 396 11.23 -9.44 16.27
C ALA A 396 11.09 -10.77 17.03
N LEU A 397 10.28 -11.72 16.53
CA LEU A 397 10.02 -12.99 17.21
C LEU A 397 10.53 -14.22 16.45
N GLY A 398 11.22 -14.01 15.33
CA GLY A 398 11.90 -15.06 14.58
C GLY A 398 10.96 -16.01 13.82
N TRP A 399 9.75 -15.56 13.44
CA TRP A 399 8.89 -16.36 12.57
C TRP A 399 9.53 -16.57 11.20
N SER A 400 9.44 -17.80 10.69
CA SER A 400 9.79 -18.10 9.30
C SER A 400 8.75 -17.55 8.33
N ARG A 401 9.15 -17.38 7.06
CA ARG A 401 8.23 -17.03 5.96
C ARG A 401 7.04 -17.99 5.91
N GLU A 402 7.27 -19.28 6.03
CA GLU A 402 6.24 -20.33 5.93
C GLU A 402 5.28 -20.30 7.12
N GLN A 403 5.77 -19.98 8.32
CA GLN A 403 4.92 -19.77 9.50
C GLN A 403 3.99 -18.58 9.28
N ALA A 404 4.53 -17.45 8.79
CA ALA A 404 3.76 -16.26 8.47
C ALA A 404 2.72 -16.50 7.36
N ILE A 405 3.09 -17.23 6.30
CA ILE A 405 2.17 -17.60 5.21
C ILE A 405 1.00 -18.44 5.76
N ARG A 406 1.30 -19.46 6.56
CA ARG A 406 0.28 -20.31 7.16
C ARG A 406 -0.64 -19.50 8.08
N TYR A 407 -0.09 -18.64 8.93
CA TYR A 407 -0.88 -17.77 9.80
C TYR A 407 -1.83 -16.87 9.01
N MET A 408 -1.35 -16.25 7.92
CA MET A 408 -2.18 -15.44 7.03
C MET A 408 -3.35 -16.23 6.42
N ILE A 409 -3.10 -17.47 5.98
CA ILE A 409 -4.14 -18.34 5.41
C ILE A 409 -5.15 -18.74 6.49
N GLU A 410 -4.69 -19.19 7.65
CA GLU A 410 -5.54 -19.70 8.74
C GLU A 410 -6.37 -18.59 9.39
N THR A 411 -5.82 -17.40 9.60
CA THR A 411 -6.51 -16.28 10.26
C THR A 411 -7.41 -15.51 9.29
N VAL A 412 -6.96 -15.27 8.05
CA VAL A 412 -7.65 -14.35 7.11
C VAL A 412 -8.38 -15.09 5.99
N GLY A 413 -7.90 -16.26 5.58
CA GLY A 413 -8.47 -17.01 4.46
C GLY A 413 -7.99 -16.54 3.09
N LEU A 414 -6.79 -15.97 3.01
CA LEU A 414 -6.17 -15.62 1.72
C LEU A 414 -5.76 -16.87 0.93
N ALA A 415 -5.85 -16.79 -0.39
CA ALA A 415 -5.27 -17.79 -1.27
C ALA A 415 -3.74 -17.89 -1.06
N PRO A 416 -3.13 -19.09 -1.14
CA PRO A 416 -1.71 -19.29 -0.82
C PRO A 416 -0.74 -18.35 -1.56
N ALA A 417 -0.91 -18.19 -2.88
CA ALA A 417 -0.06 -17.30 -3.67
C ALA A 417 -0.18 -15.82 -3.25
N ALA A 418 -1.37 -15.38 -2.84
CA ALA A 418 -1.58 -14.03 -2.35
C ALA A 418 -0.97 -13.84 -0.95
N ALA A 419 -1.10 -14.84 -0.06
CA ALA A 419 -0.44 -14.82 1.24
C ALA A 419 1.08 -14.78 1.09
N GLU A 420 1.65 -15.60 0.20
CA GLU A 420 3.08 -15.61 -0.11
C GLU A 420 3.57 -14.23 -0.58
N SER A 421 2.90 -13.65 -1.58
CA SER A 421 3.28 -12.34 -2.12
C SER A 421 3.28 -11.24 -1.05
N GLU A 422 2.34 -11.30 -0.12
CA GLU A 422 2.25 -10.32 0.97
C GLU A 422 3.31 -10.55 2.05
N ILE A 423 3.56 -11.79 2.46
CA ILE A 423 4.58 -12.10 3.47
C ILE A 423 5.96 -11.66 2.98
N GLU A 424 6.27 -11.90 1.71
CA GLU A 424 7.54 -11.47 1.13
C GLU A 424 7.67 -9.97 0.98
N ARG A 425 6.55 -9.24 0.79
CA ARG A 425 6.55 -7.78 0.92
C ARG A 425 6.95 -7.36 2.33
N TYR A 426 6.38 -7.99 3.36
CA TYR A 426 6.67 -7.62 4.75
C TYR A 426 8.16 -7.84 5.06
N CYS A 427 8.77 -8.89 4.50
CA CYS A 427 10.20 -9.17 4.67
C CYS A 427 11.13 -8.04 4.16
N VAL A 428 10.70 -7.25 3.16
CA VAL A 428 11.51 -6.18 2.57
C VAL A 428 11.09 -4.77 2.99
N TRP A 429 9.87 -4.60 3.51
CA TRP A 429 9.34 -3.34 4.05
C TRP A 429 8.94 -3.49 5.52
N PRO A 430 9.92 -3.70 6.43
CA PRO A 430 9.65 -3.92 7.84
C PRO A 430 8.80 -2.80 8.45
N GLY A 431 7.77 -3.16 9.21
CA GLY A 431 6.91 -2.25 9.95
C GLY A 431 5.83 -1.58 9.10
N GLN A 432 5.94 -1.57 7.76
CA GLN A 432 4.97 -0.89 6.88
C GLN A 432 3.56 -1.47 7.06
N ALA A 433 3.47 -2.80 7.16
CA ALA A 433 2.21 -3.50 7.31
C ALA A 433 1.49 -3.21 8.64
N CYS A 434 2.22 -2.72 9.65
CA CYS A 434 1.67 -2.37 10.96
C CYS A 434 0.92 -1.03 10.96
N GLY A 435 1.27 -0.10 10.04
CA GLY A 435 0.70 1.24 9.98
C GLY A 435 -0.83 1.26 9.90
N TYR A 436 -1.40 0.34 9.11
CA TYR A 436 -2.85 0.21 8.91
C TYR A 436 -3.64 0.04 10.22
N LYS A 437 -3.41 -1.07 10.93
CA LYS A 437 -4.24 -1.40 12.09
C LYS A 437 -3.87 -0.59 13.32
N ILE A 438 -2.59 -0.26 13.50
CA ILE A 438 -2.15 0.61 14.59
C ILE A 438 -2.71 2.02 14.40
N GLY A 439 -2.67 2.54 13.16
CA GLY A 439 -3.26 3.83 12.83
C GLY A 439 -4.76 3.90 13.09
N HIS A 440 -5.52 2.89 12.64
CA HIS A 440 -6.94 2.76 12.95
C HIS A 440 -7.21 2.75 14.45
N THR A 441 -6.48 1.90 15.18
CA THR A 441 -6.65 1.73 16.62
C THR A 441 -6.41 3.05 17.35
N GLU A 442 -5.40 3.82 16.93
CA GLU A 442 -5.11 5.12 17.54
C GLU A 442 -6.15 6.18 17.20
N ILE A 443 -6.62 6.26 15.95
CA ILE A 443 -7.70 7.19 15.56
C ILE A 443 -8.99 6.88 16.34
N ASP A 444 -9.36 5.62 16.47
CA ASP A 444 -10.55 5.20 17.22
C ASP A 444 -10.40 5.44 18.73
N ARG A 445 -9.20 5.23 19.29
CA ARG A 445 -8.87 5.59 20.68
C ARG A 445 -9.00 7.10 20.90
N LEU A 446 -8.46 7.91 20.00
CA LEU A 446 -8.57 9.38 20.07
C LEU A 446 -10.03 9.82 20.00
N ARG A 447 -10.83 9.25 19.10
CA ARG A 447 -12.28 9.49 19.02
C ARG A 447 -12.97 9.18 20.34
N THR A 448 -12.70 8.00 20.92
CA THR A 448 -13.30 7.55 22.17
C THR A 448 -12.95 8.48 23.33
N VAL A 449 -11.66 8.80 23.51
CA VAL A 449 -11.20 9.71 24.56
C VAL A 449 -11.80 11.11 24.40
N ALA A 450 -11.88 11.62 23.17
CA ALA A 450 -12.43 12.93 22.91
C ALA A 450 -13.94 12.99 23.17
N ARG A 451 -14.69 11.93 22.81
CA ARG A 451 -16.10 11.76 23.15
C ARG A 451 -16.32 11.74 24.66
N ASP A 452 -15.55 10.94 25.39
CA ASP A 452 -15.69 10.80 26.84
C ASP A 452 -15.40 12.11 27.58
N ARG A 453 -14.44 12.90 27.07
CA ARG A 453 -14.10 14.22 27.63
C ARG A 453 -15.12 15.31 27.32
N THR A 454 -15.71 15.29 26.13
CA THR A 454 -16.65 16.33 25.68
C THR A 454 -18.12 16.02 26.01
N GLY A 455 -18.45 14.76 26.29
CA GLY A 455 -19.80 14.30 26.65
C GLY A 455 -20.81 14.66 25.57
N ASP A 456 -21.93 15.26 25.97
CA ASP A 456 -23.00 15.68 25.05
C ASP A 456 -22.56 16.74 24.02
N ARG A 457 -21.38 17.36 24.20
CA ARG A 457 -20.80 18.31 23.24
C ARG A 457 -20.01 17.64 22.13
N PHE A 458 -19.83 16.32 22.18
CA PHE A 458 -19.15 15.59 21.11
C PHE A 458 -19.96 15.68 19.82
N ASP A 459 -19.33 16.18 18.75
CA ASP A 459 -19.89 16.16 17.40
C ASP A 459 -18.92 15.44 16.48
N ILE A 460 -19.39 14.33 15.90
CA ILE A 460 -18.57 13.46 15.05
C ILE A 460 -18.09 14.17 13.78
N ARG A 461 -18.91 15.08 13.23
CA ARG A 461 -18.58 15.82 12.01
C ARG A 461 -17.38 16.70 12.22
N SER A 462 -17.39 17.48 13.29
CA SER A 462 -16.29 18.34 13.65
C SER A 462 -15.06 17.58 14.16
N PHE A 463 -15.23 16.39 14.76
CA PHE A 463 -14.10 15.52 15.07
C PHE A 463 -13.36 15.12 13.80
N HIS A 464 -14.10 14.70 12.75
CA HIS A 464 -13.49 14.40 11.47
C HIS A 464 -12.83 15.62 10.80
N SER A 465 -13.41 16.83 10.92
CA SER A 465 -12.73 18.05 10.47
C SER A 465 -11.39 18.25 11.18
N ALA A 466 -11.33 18.02 12.49
CA ALA A 466 -10.08 18.15 13.25
C ALA A 466 -9.03 17.12 12.82
N VAL A 467 -9.45 15.91 12.46
CA VAL A 467 -8.54 14.88 11.95
C VAL A 467 -8.02 15.26 10.56
N LEU A 468 -8.88 15.70 9.64
CA LEU A 468 -8.58 15.79 8.21
C LEU A 468 -8.09 17.15 7.72
N ASP A 469 -8.60 18.25 8.27
CA ASP A 469 -8.45 19.58 7.65
C ASP A 469 -7.01 20.12 7.74
N GLY A 470 -6.20 19.60 8.67
CA GLY A 470 -4.79 19.94 8.84
C GLY A 470 -3.83 19.24 7.88
N GLY A 471 -4.32 18.33 7.05
CA GLY A 471 -3.49 17.46 6.20
C GLY A 471 -2.88 16.28 6.97
N ALA A 472 -2.05 15.49 6.28
CA ALA A 472 -1.45 14.31 6.89
C ALA A 472 -0.38 14.68 7.93
N MET A 473 -0.35 13.95 9.05
CA MET A 473 0.57 14.19 10.15
C MET A 473 0.90 12.89 10.91
N PRO A 474 2.00 12.84 11.69
CA PRO A 474 2.23 11.74 12.62
C PRO A 474 1.09 11.61 13.63
N LEU A 475 0.74 10.39 14.06
CA LEU A 475 -0.36 10.16 15.00
C LEU A 475 -0.14 10.85 16.36
N GLU A 476 1.10 11.00 16.81
CA GLU A 476 1.41 11.78 18.01
C GLU A 476 1.00 13.26 17.87
N VAL A 477 1.19 13.84 16.68
CA VAL A 477 0.74 15.21 16.37
C VAL A 477 -0.78 15.25 16.31
N LEU A 478 -1.41 14.27 15.66
CA LEU A 478 -2.87 14.14 15.59
C LEU A 478 -3.49 14.10 16.99
N GLY A 479 -2.89 13.36 17.94
CA GLY A 479 -3.34 13.34 19.33
C GLY A 479 -3.40 14.73 19.95
N ARG A 480 -2.37 15.56 19.73
CA ARG A 480 -2.38 16.97 20.19
C ARG A 480 -3.44 17.81 19.51
N VAL A 481 -3.69 17.61 18.22
CA VAL A 481 -4.75 18.32 17.48
C VAL A 481 -6.13 17.98 18.07
N VAL A 482 -6.40 16.69 18.30
CA VAL A 482 -7.66 16.24 18.92
C VAL A 482 -7.81 16.76 20.35
N ASP A 483 -6.73 16.80 21.14
CA ASP A 483 -6.75 17.36 22.49
C ASP A 483 -7.10 18.86 22.50
N GLN A 484 -6.51 19.64 21.59
CA GLN A 484 -6.81 21.07 21.45
C GLN A 484 -8.25 21.30 21.00
N TRP A 485 -8.72 20.52 20.03
CA TRP A 485 -10.11 20.51 19.57
C TRP A 485 -11.09 20.21 20.71
N ALA A 486 -10.81 19.18 21.52
CA ALA A 486 -11.66 18.80 22.64
C ALA A 486 -11.68 19.90 23.72
N ALA A 487 -10.53 20.50 24.03
CA ALA A 487 -10.44 21.61 24.98
C ALA A 487 -11.25 22.84 24.53
N ALA A 488 -11.18 23.19 23.23
CA ALA A 488 -11.94 24.30 22.66
C ALA A 488 -13.45 24.08 22.71
N ARG A 489 -13.91 22.83 22.60
CA ARG A 489 -15.33 22.47 22.82
C ARG A 489 -15.76 22.51 24.27
N MET A 490 -14.80 22.40 25.18
CA MET A 490 -15.07 22.39 26.62
C MET A 490 -15.19 23.79 27.22
N ALA A 491 -14.48 24.76 26.64
CA ALA A 491 -14.66 26.19 26.89
C ALA A 491 -16.04 26.66 26.41
#